data_AF-A0A679IHL5-F1
#
_entry.id   AF-A0A679IHL5-F1
#
_cell.length_a   1.000
_cell.length_b   1.000
_cell.length_c   1.000
_cell.angle_alpha   90.00
_cell.angle_beta   90.00
_cell.angle_gamma   90.00
#
_symmetry.space_group_name_H-M   'P 1'
#
loop_
_entity.id
_entity.type
_entity.pdbx_description
1 polymer ?
#
loop_
_entity_poly.entity_id
_entity_poly.type
_entity_poly.pdbx_seq_one_letter_code
_entity_poly.pdbx_strand_id
1 'polypeptide(L)'
;MTKKSNYSWKIEGDILAYYLNQFGFSGLVFTTYKSLATQLGTTEKSLKARVQNVRYVLNPAVGLSHPAKQTINVVNLLNEQQQNAKDPHLFQKHLEQFLNHTLQ
;
A
#
# COMPACT_ATOMS: atom_id res chain seq x y z
N MET A 1 -30.66 -14.73 -0.91
CA MET A 1 -29.32 -14.73 -1.54
C MET A 1 -28.67 -13.37 -1.28
N THR A 2 -27.74 -13.28 -0.33
CA THR A 2 -26.93 -12.08 -0.15
C THR A 2 -25.94 -12.00 -1.30
N LYS A 3 -26.03 -10.96 -2.14
CA LYS A 3 -25.01 -10.64 -3.15
C LYS A 3 -23.67 -10.55 -2.41
N LYS A 4 -22.75 -11.50 -2.66
CA LYS A 4 -21.33 -11.29 -2.34
C LYS A 4 -20.91 -10.07 -3.16
N SER A 5 -20.75 -8.90 -2.52
CA SER A 5 -20.07 -7.82 -3.21
C SER A 5 -18.65 -8.31 -3.44
N ASN A 6 -18.27 -8.44 -4.71
CA ASN A 6 -16.87 -8.64 -5.06
C ASN A 6 -16.17 -7.33 -4.70
N TYR A 7 -15.65 -7.24 -3.47
CA TYR A 7 -14.79 -6.13 -3.09
C TYR A 7 -13.62 -6.10 -4.08
N SER A 8 -13.58 -5.06 -4.90
CA SER A 8 -12.49 -4.83 -5.84
C SER A 8 -11.40 -4.06 -5.13
N TRP A 9 -10.23 -4.68 -4.99
CA TRP A 9 -9.07 -4.04 -4.37
C TRP A 9 -8.61 -2.87 -5.23
N LYS A 10 -8.68 -1.66 -4.69
CA LYS A 10 -8.32 -0.45 -5.43
C LYS A 10 -6.81 -0.20 -5.44
N ILE A 11 -6.33 0.53 -6.43
CA ILE A 11 -4.90 0.82 -6.63
C ILE A 11 -4.30 1.62 -5.46
N GLU A 12 -5.08 2.51 -4.85
CA GLU A 12 -4.72 3.30 -3.67
C GLU A 12 -4.35 2.38 -2.50
N GLY A 13 -4.99 1.21 -2.40
CA GLY A 13 -4.66 0.21 -1.40
C GLY A 13 -3.29 -0.43 -1.62
N ASP A 14 -2.87 -0.63 -2.88
CA ASP A 14 -1.51 -1.10 -3.19
C ASP A 14 -0.47 -0.01 -2.94
N ILE A 15 -0.75 1.24 -3.28
CA ILE A 15 0.11 2.40 -3.00
C ILE A 15 0.30 2.57 -1.49
N LEU A 16 -0.79 2.50 -0.71
CA LEU A 16 -0.72 2.56 0.74
C LEU A 16 0.07 1.38 1.31
N ALA A 17 -0.14 0.16 0.80
CA ALA A 17 0.60 -1.01 1.25
C ALA A 17 2.11 -0.87 0.99
N TYR A 18 2.50 -0.26 -0.14
CA TYR A 18 3.88 0.09 -0.43
C TYR A 18 4.43 1.09 0.58
N TYR A 19 3.71 2.18 0.82
CA TYR A 19 4.10 3.22 1.76
C TYR A 19 4.30 2.67 3.18
N LEU A 20 3.32 1.91 3.68
CA LEU A 20 3.38 1.30 5.01
C LEU A 20 4.57 0.34 5.16
N ASN A 21 4.97 -0.34 4.08
CA ASN A 21 6.14 -1.22 4.13
C ASN A 21 7.46 -0.44 4.25
N GLN A 22 7.59 0.67 3.52
CA GLN A 22 8.83 1.45 3.45
C GLN A 22 8.98 2.46 4.61
N PHE A 23 7.89 3.11 5.00
CA PHE A 23 7.90 4.30 5.87
C PHE A 23 7.04 4.14 7.13
N GLY A 24 6.35 3.00 7.29
CA GLY A 24 5.39 2.81 8.37
C GLY A 24 4.26 3.83 8.32
N PHE A 25 3.85 4.34 9.48
CA PHE A 25 2.76 5.32 9.60
C PHE A 25 3.24 6.78 9.57
N SER A 26 4.53 7.03 9.32
CA SER A 26 5.10 8.37 9.39
C SER A 26 4.30 9.35 8.53
N GLY A 27 3.89 10.47 9.11
CA GLY A 27 3.19 11.56 8.40
C GLY A 27 1.78 11.24 7.88
N LEU A 28 1.26 10.03 8.07
CA LEU A 28 -0.14 9.71 7.75
C LEU A 28 -1.08 10.28 8.80
N VAL A 29 -2.21 10.84 8.36
CA VAL A 29 -3.30 11.31 9.24
C VAL A 29 -3.86 10.16 10.07
N PHE A 30 -4.00 8.98 9.46
CA PHE A 30 -4.44 7.77 10.13
C PHE A 30 -3.23 6.89 10.48
N THR A 31 -3.05 6.61 11.77
CA THR A 31 -1.84 5.96 12.30
C THR A 31 -2.03 4.49 12.68
N THR A 32 -3.14 3.87 12.26
CA THR A 32 -3.41 2.45 12.51
C THR A 32 -3.87 1.73 11.25
N TYR A 33 -3.56 0.44 11.14
CA TYR A 33 -4.07 -0.40 10.05
C TYR A 33 -5.60 -0.42 10.01
N LYS A 34 -6.25 -0.43 11.18
CA LYS A 34 -7.71 -0.46 11.27
C LYS A 34 -8.34 0.78 10.66
N SER A 35 -7.89 1.97 11.06
CA SER A 35 -8.42 3.23 10.53
C SER A 35 -8.17 3.36 9.03
N LEU A 36 -6.97 3.04 8.56
CA LEU A 36 -6.64 3.08 7.13
C LEU A 36 -7.46 2.08 6.30
N ALA A 37 -7.64 0.86 6.79
CA ALA A 37 -8.45 -0.14 6.13
C ALA A 37 -9.93 0.29 6.05
N THR A 38 -10.45 0.95 7.09
CA THR A 38 -11.80 1.52 7.06
C THR A 38 -11.95 2.56 5.96
N GLN A 39 -10.98 3.46 5.76
CA GLN A 39 -11.02 4.45 4.66
C GLN A 39 -10.96 3.79 3.28
N LEU A 40 -10.23 2.69 3.14
CA LEU A 40 -10.20 1.88 1.92
C LEU A 40 -11.45 0.99 1.71
N GLY A 41 -12.40 1.01 2.64
CA GLY A 41 -13.58 0.14 2.61
C GLY A 41 -13.24 -1.35 2.72
N THR A 42 -12.14 -1.69 3.39
CA THR A 42 -11.63 -3.06 3.53
C THR A 42 -11.40 -3.44 4.99
N THR A 43 -10.81 -4.61 5.23
CA THR A 43 -10.45 -5.07 6.58
C THR A 43 -8.97 -4.86 6.87
N GLU A 44 -8.64 -4.66 8.15
CA GLU A 44 -7.24 -4.61 8.62
C GLU A 44 -6.45 -5.84 8.17
N LYS A 45 -7.07 -7.04 8.21
CA LYS A 45 -6.44 -8.28 7.75
C LYS A 45 -6.09 -8.22 6.26
N SER A 46 -6.99 -7.71 5.42
CA SER A 46 -6.75 -7.56 3.99
C SER A 46 -5.61 -6.57 3.70
N LEU A 47 -5.57 -5.43 4.42
CA LEU A 47 -4.49 -4.45 4.27
C LEU A 47 -3.14 -5.00 4.73
N LYS A 48 -3.08 -5.69 5.87
CA LYS A 48 -1.85 -6.36 6.33
C LYS A 48 -1.39 -7.43 5.34
N ALA A 49 -2.30 -8.23 4.79
CA ALA A 49 -1.97 -9.23 3.77
C ALA A 49 -1.37 -8.56 2.52
N ARG A 50 -1.91 -7.39 2.12
CA ARG A 50 -1.36 -6.65 0.99
C ARG A 50 0.04 -6.12 1.26
N VAL A 51 0.32 -5.62 2.47
CA VAL A 51 1.69 -5.25 2.89
C VAL A 51 2.64 -6.45 2.83
N GLN A 52 2.19 -7.65 3.23
CA GLN A 52 2.99 -8.87 3.08
C GLN A 52 3.23 -9.24 1.61
N ASN A 53 2.27 -9.00 0.71
CA ASN A 53 2.50 -9.17 -0.72
C ASN A 53 3.54 -8.19 -1.26
N VAL A 54 3.52 -6.92 -0.83
CA VAL A 54 4.56 -5.95 -1.19
C VAL A 54 5.94 -6.43 -0.74
N ARG A 55 6.06 -6.93 0.49
CA ARG A 55 7.32 -7.49 1.01
C ARG A 55 7.86 -8.60 0.12
N TYR A 56 6.99 -9.50 -0.32
CA TYR A 56 7.34 -10.60 -1.22
C TYR A 56 7.82 -10.10 -2.59
N VAL A 57 7.18 -9.06 -3.16
CA VAL A 57 7.61 -8.50 -4.44
C VAL A 57 9.02 -7.89 -4.33
N LEU A 58 9.30 -7.16 -3.25
CA LEU A 58 10.61 -6.52 -3.04
C LEU A 58 11.70 -7.50 -2.61
N ASN A 59 11.34 -8.54 -1.87
CA ASN A 59 12.23 -9.61 -1.44
C ASN A 59 11.44 -10.92 -1.32
N PRO A 60 11.56 -11.83 -2.31
CA PRO A 60 10.80 -13.09 -2.35
C PRO A 60 11.02 -14.04 -1.16
N ALA A 61 12.10 -13.86 -0.38
CA ALA A 61 12.36 -14.64 0.82
C ALA A 61 11.48 -14.23 2.02
N VAL A 62 10.74 -13.12 1.93
CA VAL A 62 9.91 -12.59 3.02
C VAL A 62 8.48 -12.29 2.54
N GLY A 63 7.52 -12.36 3.44
CA GLY A 63 6.13 -11.97 3.16
C GLY A 63 5.26 -13.07 2.57
N LEU A 64 4.13 -12.66 1.99
CA LEU A 64 3.10 -13.57 1.49
C LEU A 64 3.22 -13.68 -0.03
N SER A 65 3.46 -14.89 -0.51
CA SER A 65 3.57 -15.20 -1.94
C SER A 65 2.24 -15.01 -2.68
N HIS A 66 2.30 -15.08 -4.02
CA HIS A 66 1.16 -14.86 -4.93
C HIS A 66 0.54 -13.45 -4.87
N PRO A 67 1.36 -12.37 -4.97
CA PRO A 67 0.83 -11.02 -5.09
C PRO A 67 -0.03 -10.91 -6.36
N ALA A 68 -1.09 -10.10 -6.29
CA ALA A 68 -1.89 -9.78 -7.47
C ALA A 68 -1.04 -9.00 -8.50
N LYS A 69 -1.36 -9.13 -9.79
CA LYS A 69 -0.63 -8.42 -10.87
C LYS A 69 -0.60 -6.90 -10.65
N GLN A 70 -1.70 -6.32 -10.17
CA GLN A 70 -1.76 -4.89 -9.82
C GLN A 70 -0.74 -4.53 -8.73
N THR A 71 -0.65 -5.33 -7.66
CA THR A 71 0.33 -5.14 -6.59
C THR A 71 1.76 -5.18 -7.13
N ILE A 72 2.09 -6.16 -7.98
CA ILE A 72 3.42 -6.26 -8.60
C ILE A 72 3.73 -4.98 -9.39
N ASN A 73 2.80 -4.55 -10.26
CA ASN A 73 3.00 -3.38 -11.11
C ASN A 73 3.21 -2.10 -10.29
N VAL A 74 2.39 -1.88 -9.26
CA VAL A 74 2.50 -0.71 -8.38
C VAL A 74 3.82 -0.71 -7.62
N VAL A 75 4.21 -1.86 -7.04
CA VAL A 75 5.46 -1.98 -6.28
C VAL A 75 6.67 -1.72 -7.18
N ASN A 76 6.71 -2.31 -8.38
CA ASN A 76 7.82 -2.11 -9.29
C ASN A 76 7.94 -0.64 -9.71
N LEU A 77 6.82 0.00 -10.07
CA LEU A 77 6.80 1.41 -10.45
C LEU A 77 7.29 2.32 -9.33
N LEU A 78 6.73 2.18 -8.12
CA LEU A 78 7.08 3.03 -6.99
C LEU A 78 8.52 2.78 -6.51
N ASN A 79 8.98 1.53 -6.54
CA ASN A 79 10.35 1.19 -6.18
C ASN A 79 11.36 1.76 -7.18
N GLU A 80 11.08 1.66 -8.49
CA GLU A 80 11.90 2.29 -9.52
C GLU A 80 11.95 3.81 -9.34
N GLN A 81 10.81 4.46 -9.10
CA GLN A 81 10.75 5.90 -8.83
C GLN A 81 11.54 6.29 -7.59
N GLN A 82 11.47 5.50 -6.52
CA GLN A 82 12.22 5.74 -5.29
C GLN A 82 13.73 5.57 -5.51
N GLN A 83 14.16 4.53 -6.24
CA GLN A 83 15.57 4.28 -6.54
C GLN A 83 16.18 5.37 -7.43
N ASN A 84 15.37 5.93 -8.35
CA ASN A 84 15.78 7.00 -9.25
C ASN A 84 15.56 8.41 -8.66
N ALA A 85 14.99 8.52 -7.46
CA ALA A 85 14.75 9.80 -6.82
C ALA A 85 16.08 10.45 -6.40
N LYS A 86 16.35 11.65 -6.92
CA LYS A 86 17.50 12.46 -6.48
C LYS A 86 17.40 12.86 -5.00
N ASP A 87 16.17 12.98 -4.50
CA ASP A 87 15.85 13.25 -3.10
C ASP A 87 14.80 12.24 -2.61
N PRO A 88 15.21 11.21 -1.84
CA PRO A 88 14.30 10.21 -1.27
C PRO A 88 13.25 10.79 -0.31
N HIS A 89 13.55 11.89 0.39
CA HIS A 89 12.58 12.52 1.30
C HIS A 89 11.44 13.18 0.53
N LEU A 90 11.74 13.77 -0.62
CA LEU A 90 10.72 14.36 -1.48
C LEU A 90 9.77 13.30 -2.04
N PHE A 91 10.28 12.13 -2.42
CA PHE A 91 9.45 10.99 -2.82
C PHE A 91 8.49 10.57 -1.69
N GLN A 92 9.00 10.34 -0.48
CA GLN A 92 8.17 9.99 0.67
C GLN A 92 7.09 11.04 0.92
N LYS A 93 7.45 12.33 0.91
CA LYS A 93 6.51 13.43 1.15
C LYS A 93 5.40 13.50 0.11
N HIS A 94 5.70 13.30 -1.16
CA HIS A 94 4.67 13.31 -2.21
C HIS A 94 3.69 12.13 -2.07
N LEU A 95 4.19 10.92 -1.77
CA LEU A 95 3.32 9.78 -1.52
C LEU A 95 2.45 9.98 -0.27
N GLU A 96 3.04 10.53 0.79
CA GLU A 96 2.33 10.88 2.02
C GLU A 96 1.18 11.86 1.74
N GLN A 97 1.46 12.95 1.02
CA GLN A 97 0.46 13.94 0.65
C GLN A 97 -0.67 13.35 -0.19
N PHE A 98 -0.32 12.52 -1.18
CA PHE A 98 -1.30 11.80 -1.99
C PHE A 98 -2.20 10.91 -1.12
N LEU A 99 -1.61 10.10 -0.23
CA LEU A 99 -2.36 9.18 0.63
C LEU A 99 -3.25 9.92 1.63
N ASN A 100 -2.73 10.98 2.24
CA ASN A 100 -3.52 11.81 3.15
C ASN A 100 -4.70 12.47 2.43
N HIS A 101 -4.52 12.98 1.21
CA HIS A 101 -5.62 13.55 0.43
C HIS A 101 -6.65 12.49 0.00
N THR A 102 -6.19 11.29 -0.34
CA THR A 102 -7.04 10.24 -0.92
C THR A 102 -7.81 9.43 0.13
N LEU A 103 -7.31 9.37 1.36
CA LEU A 103 -7.91 8.59 2.45
C LEU A 103 -8.75 9.44 3.41
N GLN A 104 -8.87 10.75 3.19
CA GLN A 104 -9.76 11.67 3.91
C GLN A 104 -11.17 11.67 3.31
#